data_AF-A0A2N6K6H5-F1
#
_entry.id   AF-A0A2N6K6H5-F1
#
_cell.length_a   1.000
_cell.length_b   1.000
_cell.length_c   1.000
_cell.angle_alpha   90.00
_cell.angle_beta   90.00
_cell.angle_gamma   90.00
#
_symmetry.space_group_name_H-M   'P 1'
#
loop_
_entity.id
_entity.type
_entity.pdbx_description
1 polymer ?
#
loop_
_entity_poly.entity_id
_entity_poly.type
_entity_poly.pdbx_seq_one_letter_code
_entity_poly.pdbx_strand_id
1 'polypeptide(L)'
;MKNAYGASLWTNAKPNYRPQASDTSIEADIYMFGRLRQLSLKQRVEMFATHNRGVKKLCLAGVKMRHRGATFEEIRLHFARAVLGEKYDPSFQPKGGDETIWIQDSIALAGELHSFLESVNIPYYVSGGVASSIHGEARSTRDLDLVIKAHVSQIDLLVTTLEAAGYYCPGGAVEDLKLGRERMLNITHTETIANADLYVTDNSPFAASQMARRQLLDVEGMPAFWVISPEDLVLQKLHWGRGSQSEKQWRDVLGIIKLQAENLDYDYLTEWAERLKLVDALIMAFTEAGVL
;
A
#
# COMPACT_ATOMS: atom_id res chain seq x y z
N MET A 1 -19.10 19.49 23.97
CA MET A 1 -17.99 20.44 24.13
C MET A 1 -16.98 20.15 23.02
N LYS A 2 -16.78 21.09 22.09
CA LYS A 2 -15.77 20.95 21.02
C LYS A 2 -14.39 21.16 21.65
N ASN A 3 -13.56 20.12 21.61
CA ASN A 3 -12.23 20.09 22.21
C ASN A 3 -11.32 21.17 21.60
N ALA A 4 -10.70 21.97 22.47
CA ALA A 4 -9.86 23.13 22.15
C ALA A 4 -8.43 22.76 21.69
N TYR A 5 -8.26 21.63 20.98
CA TYR A 5 -6.93 21.09 20.62
C TYR A 5 -6.48 21.41 19.18
N GLY A 6 -7.33 21.97 18.32
CA GLY A 6 -7.08 22.02 16.87
C GLY A 6 -6.12 23.09 16.33
N ALA A 7 -5.62 24.02 17.16
CA ALA A 7 -4.75 25.11 16.67
C ALA A 7 -3.34 25.14 17.26
N SER A 8 -3.07 24.35 18.31
CA SER A 8 -1.87 24.49 19.16
C SER A 8 -0.84 23.37 19.01
N LEU A 9 -1.16 22.26 18.33
CA LEU A 9 -0.28 21.08 18.33
C LEU A 9 1.02 21.26 17.53
N TRP A 10 1.10 22.24 16.63
CA TRP A 10 2.14 22.27 15.59
C TRP A 10 2.93 23.58 15.50
N THR A 11 2.75 24.52 16.44
CA THR A 11 3.46 25.82 16.41
C THR A 11 4.90 25.73 16.91
N ASN A 12 5.22 24.74 17.75
CA ASN A 12 6.58 24.43 18.21
C ASN A 12 6.80 22.92 18.15
N ALA A 13 7.93 22.49 17.60
CA ALA A 13 8.29 21.08 17.57
C ALA A 13 8.43 20.51 18.99
N LYS A 14 7.83 19.35 19.24
CA LYS A 14 8.02 18.63 20.51
C LYS A 14 9.46 18.07 20.60
N PRO A 15 10.02 17.95 21.81
CA PRO A 15 11.30 17.26 22.01
C PRO A 15 11.28 15.88 21.37
N ASN A 16 12.35 15.52 20.64
CA ASN A 16 12.52 14.24 19.92
C ASN A 16 11.67 14.04 18.66
N TYR A 17 11.04 15.09 18.12
CA TYR A 17 10.41 15.01 16.80
C TYR A 17 11.42 14.57 15.73
N ARG A 18 11.06 13.55 14.93
CA ARG A 18 11.88 13.03 13.84
C ARG A 18 11.27 13.43 12.49
N PRO A 19 11.97 14.18 11.62
CA PRO A 19 11.49 14.50 10.28
C PRO A 19 11.43 13.25 9.39
N GLN A 20 10.63 13.29 8.31
CA GLN A 20 10.51 12.15 7.38
C GLN A 20 11.80 11.77 6.65
N ALA A 21 12.78 12.68 6.61
CA ALA A 21 14.10 12.46 6.03
C ALA A 21 15.18 13.22 6.80
N SER A 22 16.40 12.68 6.82
CA SER A 22 17.54 13.26 7.55
C SER A 22 18.01 14.62 7.03
N ASP A 23 17.67 14.94 5.78
CA ASP A 23 17.98 16.20 5.10
C ASP A 23 16.82 17.22 5.16
N THR A 24 15.74 16.90 5.88
CA THR A 24 14.58 17.78 6.06
C THR A 24 14.61 18.42 7.44
N SER A 25 14.54 19.75 7.53
CA SER A 25 14.45 20.43 8.83
C SER A 25 13.12 20.11 9.51
N ILE A 26 13.09 20.17 10.84
CA ILE A 26 11.87 19.91 11.61
C ILE A 26 10.76 20.89 11.21
N GLU A 27 11.09 22.17 11.04
CA GLU A 27 10.15 23.22 10.63
C GLU A 27 9.58 22.94 9.24
N ALA A 28 10.42 22.49 8.30
CA ALA A 28 9.99 22.12 6.96
C ALA A 28 9.04 20.92 7.00
N ASP A 29 9.35 19.87 7.77
CA ASP A 29 8.50 18.67 7.90
C ASP A 29 7.13 19.04 8.51
N ILE A 30 7.11 19.81 9.60
CA ILE A 30 5.88 20.31 10.23
C ILE A 30 5.06 21.15 9.26
N TYR A 31 5.70 22.06 8.52
CA TYR A 31 5.03 22.87 7.51
C TYR A 31 4.40 21.97 6.43
N MET A 32 5.15 21.00 5.89
CA MET A 32 4.67 20.09 4.85
C MET A 32 3.49 19.24 5.32
N PHE A 33 3.53 18.65 6.52
CA PHE A 33 2.37 17.94 7.07
C PHE A 33 1.19 18.87 7.35
N GLY A 34 1.46 20.11 7.78
CA GLY A 34 0.44 21.14 7.89
C GLY A 34 -0.27 21.41 6.56
N ARG A 35 0.48 21.50 5.44
CA ARG A 35 -0.08 21.63 4.09
C ARG A 35 -0.85 20.40 3.66
N LEU A 36 -0.33 19.19 3.95
CA LEU A 36 -1.02 17.94 3.63
C LEU A 36 -2.37 17.82 4.34
N ARG A 37 -2.46 18.22 5.62
CA ARG A 37 -3.72 18.23 6.38
C ARG A 37 -4.77 19.20 5.83
N GLN A 38 -4.35 20.24 5.11
CA GLN A 38 -5.28 21.18 4.44
C GLN A 38 -5.88 20.61 3.14
N LEU A 39 -5.32 19.53 2.61
CA LEU A 39 -5.84 18.89 1.40
C LEU A 39 -6.97 17.92 1.74
N SER A 40 -8.00 17.93 0.91
CA SER A 40 -9.03 16.88 0.93
C SER A 40 -8.42 15.50 0.67
N LEU A 41 -9.11 14.44 1.10
CA LEU A 41 -8.73 13.07 0.80
C LEU A 41 -8.55 12.86 -0.71
N LYS A 42 -9.47 13.38 -1.53
CA LYS A 42 -9.40 13.36 -2.99
C LYS A 42 -8.07 13.91 -3.51
N GLN A 43 -7.71 15.13 -3.12
CA GLN A 43 -6.46 15.76 -3.56
C GLN A 43 -5.23 14.94 -3.16
N ARG A 44 -5.21 14.36 -1.96
CA ARG A 44 -4.09 13.52 -1.51
C ARG A 44 -3.97 12.23 -2.34
N VAL A 45 -5.08 11.57 -2.64
CA VAL A 45 -5.08 10.37 -3.49
C VAL A 45 -4.73 10.72 -4.95
N GLU A 46 -5.19 11.85 -5.48
CA GLU A 46 -4.82 12.34 -6.82
C GLU A 46 -3.32 12.64 -6.94
N MET A 47 -2.74 13.26 -5.90
CA MET A 47 -1.31 13.50 -5.80
C MET A 47 -0.52 12.18 -5.83
N PHE A 48 -0.93 11.19 -5.02
CA PHE A 48 -0.31 9.87 -5.02
C PHE A 48 -0.42 9.17 -6.38
N ALA A 49 -1.62 9.12 -6.96
CA ALA A 49 -1.85 8.49 -8.26
C ALA A 49 -0.99 9.14 -9.35
N THR A 50 -0.95 10.48 -9.39
CA THR A 50 -0.13 11.23 -10.33
C THR A 50 1.36 10.96 -10.14
N HIS A 51 1.83 10.92 -8.90
CA HIS A 51 3.22 10.56 -8.59
C HIS A 51 3.57 9.15 -9.07
N ASN A 52 2.70 8.16 -8.82
CA ASN A 52 2.92 6.77 -9.21
C ASN A 52 3.01 6.62 -10.74
N ARG A 53 2.10 7.26 -11.49
CA ARG A 53 2.16 7.32 -12.96
C ARG A 53 3.46 7.97 -13.44
N GLY A 54 3.88 9.06 -12.81
CA GLY A 54 5.13 9.76 -13.12
C GLY A 54 6.36 8.86 -13.00
N VAL A 55 6.44 8.06 -11.93
CA VAL A 55 7.54 7.09 -11.74
C VAL A 55 7.55 6.04 -12.84
N LYS A 56 6.39 5.50 -13.26
CA LYS A 56 6.32 4.55 -14.37
C LYS A 56 6.72 5.18 -15.71
N LYS A 57 6.33 6.44 -15.98
CA LYS A 57 6.78 7.19 -17.16
C LYS A 57 8.30 7.32 -17.20
N LEU A 58 8.91 7.70 -16.09
CA LEU A 58 10.37 7.84 -15.98
C LEU A 58 11.07 6.48 -16.16
N CYS A 59 10.51 5.41 -15.60
CA CYS A 59 11.02 4.06 -15.79
C CYS A 59 11.01 3.66 -17.28
N LEU A 60 9.88 3.83 -17.97
CA LEU A 60 9.74 3.54 -19.39
C LEU A 60 10.70 4.37 -20.24
N ALA A 61 10.81 5.67 -19.97
CA ALA A 61 11.75 6.55 -20.66
C ALA A 61 13.21 6.08 -20.46
N GLY A 62 13.57 5.69 -19.23
CA GLY A 62 14.90 5.14 -18.93
C GLY A 62 15.18 3.81 -19.63
N VAL A 63 14.18 2.93 -19.76
CA VAL A 63 14.28 1.68 -20.55
C VAL A 63 14.53 2.01 -22.01
N LYS A 64 13.69 2.84 -22.63
CA LYS A 64 13.86 3.26 -24.04
C LYS A 64 15.20 3.93 -24.32
N MET A 65 15.68 4.74 -23.37
CA MET A 65 16.97 5.41 -23.51
C MET A 65 18.16 4.44 -23.51
N ARG A 66 18.10 3.37 -22.71
CA ARG A 66 19.16 2.35 -22.62
C ARG A 66 19.10 1.33 -23.76
N HIS A 67 17.91 1.11 -24.33
CA HIS A 67 17.65 0.12 -25.37
C HIS A 67 17.21 0.81 -26.67
N ARG A 68 18.00 1.78 -27.16
CA ARG A 68 17.70 2.47 -28.41
C ARG A 68 17.72 1.49 -29.58
N GLY A 69 16.69 1.54 -30.42
CA GLY A 69 16.54 0.64 -31.57
C GLY A 69 15.94 -0.72 -31.26
N ALA A 70 15.62 -1.01 -29.98
CA ALA A 70 14.87 -2.19 -29.61
C ALA A 70 13.44 -2.14 -30.17
N THR A 71 12.92 -3.31 -30.52
CA THR A 71 11.53 -3.55 -30.90
C THR A 71 10.58 -3.26 -29.73
N PHE A 72 9.29 -3.13 -30.04
CA PHE A 72 8.27 -2.92 -29.00
C PHE A 72 8.25 -4.08 -27.99
N GLU A 73 8.38 -5.32 -28.47
CA GLU A 73 8.41 -6.53 -27.65
C GLU A 73 9.60 -6.56 -26.69
N GLU A 74 10.78 -6.16 -27.16
CA GLU A 74 11.97 -6.04 -26.33
C GLU A 74 11.80 -4.95 -25.28
N ILE A 75 11.25 -3.78 -25.65
CA ILE A 75 10.93 -2.70 -24.69
C ILE A 75 9.93 -3.18 -23.64
N ARG A 76 8.88 -3.91 -24.03
CA ARG A 76 7.90 -4.51 -23.12
C ARG A 76 8.58 -5.45 -22.12
N LEU A 77 9.46 -6.32 -22.58
CA LEU A 77 10.18 -7.26 -21.71
C LEU A 77 11.14 -6.53 -20.76
N HIS A 78 11.89 -5.55 -21.24
CA HIS A 78 12.78 -4.74 -20.41
C HIS A 78 12.00 -3.93 -19.36
N PHE A 79 10.87 -3.35 -19.75
CA PHE A 79 9.99 -2.63 -18.83
C PHE A 79 9.39 -3.56 -17.78
N ALA A 80 8.89 -4.74 -18.18
CA ALA A 80 8.36 -5.73 -17.26
C ALA A 80 9.40 -6.15 -16.21
N ARG A 81 10.62 -6.46 -16.63
CA ARG A 81 11.73 -6.78 -15.71
C ARG A 81 12.08 -5.63 -14.78
N ALA A 82 12.06 -4.39 -15.28
CA ALA A 82 12.38 -3.20 -14.48
C ALA A 82 11.31 -2.89 -13.41
N VAL A 83 10.03 -3.08 -13.73
CA VAL A 83 8.91 -2.79 -12.82
C VAL A 83 8.73 -3.92 -11.81
N LEU A 84 8.74 -5.18 -12.27
CA LEU A 84 8.53 -6.35 -11.43
C LEU A 84 9.76 -6.64 -10.56
N GLY A 85 10.96 -6.34 -11.04
CA GLY A 85 12.20 -6.54 -10.30
C GLY A 85 12.36 -7.99 -9.85
N GLU A 86 12.53 -8.20 -8.54
CA GLU A 86 12.66 -9.53 -7.92
C GLU A 86 11.40 -10.40 -8.07
N LYS A 87 10.25 -9.79 -8.38
CA LYS A 87 8.97 -10.49 -8.61
C LYS A 87 8.79 -10.97 -10.04
N TYR A 88 9.74 -10.68 -10.92
CA TYR A 88 9.67 -11.14 -12.31
C TYR A 88 9.80 -12.66 -12.36
N ASP A 89 8.73 -13.36 -12.75
CA ASP A 89 8.75 -14.79 -12.99
C ASP A 89 9.19 -15.09 -14.44
N PRO A 90 10.16 -16.00 -14.69
CA PRO A 90 10.58 -16.36 -16.05
C PRO A 90 9.48 -16.93 -16.95
N SER A 91 8.45 -17.55 -16.37
CA SER A 91 7.29 -18.07 -17.09
C SER A 91 6.20 -17.03 -17.34
N PHE A 92 6.30 -15.84 -16.72
CA PHE A 92 5.45 -14.69 -17.06
C PHE A 92 5.78 -14.18 -18.46
N GLN A 93 4.75 -14.11 -19.31
CA GLN A 93 4.85 -13.60 -20.68
C GLN A 93 3.98 -12.34 -20.82
N PRO A 94 4.57 -11.14 -20.76
CA PRO A 94 3.81 -9.91 -20.97
C PRO A 94 3.32 -9.83 -22.42
N LYS A 95 2.07 -9.39 -22.60
CA LYS A 95 1.33 -9.30 -23.87
C LYS A 95 0.88 -7.86 -24.12
N GLY A 96 0.07 -7.65 -25.15
CA GLY A 96 -0.46 -6.33 -25.53
C GLY A 96 0.50 -5.51 -26.40
N GLY A 97 -0.07 -4.56 -27.16
CA GLY A 97 0.64 -3.73 -28.13
C GLY A 97 0.63 -2.23 -27.81
N ASP A 98 0.12 -1.85 -26.64
CA ASP A 98 -0.01 -0.46 -26.22
C ASP A 98 0.83 -0.25 -24.96
N GLU A 99 1.80 0.66 -25.01
CA GLU A 99 2.63 1.00 -23.84
C GLU A 99 1.97 2.02 -22.90
N THR A 100 0.90 2.69 -23.34
CA THR A 100 0.25 3.73 -22.54
C THR A 100 -0.45 3.13 -21.32
N ILE A 101 -0.94 1.89 -21.44
CA ILE A 101 -1.59 1.13 -20.35
C ILE A 101 -0.59 0.69 -19.26
N TRP A 102 0.71 0.68 -19.54
CA TRP A 102 1.74 0.36 -18.54
C TRP A 102 1.91 1.45 -17.49
N ILE A 103 1.40 2.66 -17.77
CA ILE A 103 1.53 3.85 -16.94
C ILE A 103 0.33 4.02 -16.00
N GLN A 104 -0.46 2.98 -15.78
CA GLN A 104 -1.52 2.95 -14.77
C GLN A 104 -0.96 3.12 -13.35
N ASP A 105 -1.75 3.69 -12.44
CA ASP A 105 -1.43 3.74 -11.01
C ASP A 105 -2.13 2.62 -10.23
N SER A 106 -1.70 2.44 -8.98
CA SER A 106 -2.23 1.39 -8.11
C SER A 106 -3.67 1.62 -7.63
N ILE A 107 -4.25 2.82 -7.79
CA ILE A 107 -5.65 3.10 -7.44
C ILE A 107 -6.58 2.47 -8.48
N ALA A 108 -6.25 2.60 -9.76
CA ALA A 108 -6.97 1.91 -10.84
C ALA A 108 -6.95 0.38 -10.64
N LEU A 109 -5.77 -0.18 -10.36
CA LEU A 109 -5.63 -1.61 -10.07
C LEU A 109 -6.43 -2.05 -8.84
N ALA A 110 -6.46 -1.25 -7.77
CA ALA A 110 -7.25 -1.56 -6.58
C ALA A 110 -8.76 -1.61 -6.87
N GLY A 111 -9.26 -0.72 -7.73
CA GLY A 111 -10.64 -0.71 -8.19
C GLY A 111 -11.02 -1.90 -9.07
N GLU A 112 -10.09 -2.32 -9.92
CA GLU A 112 -10.26 -3.51 -10.76
C GLU A 112 -10.35 -4.77 -9.88
N LEU A 113 -9.39 -4.96 -8.98
CA LEU A 113 -9.37 -6.09 -8.06
C LEU A 113 -10.55 -6.06 -7.07
N HIS A 114 -11.03 -4.88 -6.68
CA HIS A 114 -12.26 -4.73 -5.89
C HIS A 114 -13.42 -5.45 -6.57
N SER A 115 -13.65 -5.14 -7.85
CA SER A 115 -14.77 -5.71 -8.61
C SER A 115 -14.69 -7.24 -8.68
N PHE A 116 -13.49 -7.79 -8.87
CA PHE A 116 -13.31 -9.25 -8.91
C PHE A 116 -13.52 -9.89 -7.54
N LEU A 117 -12.90 -9.37 -6.49
CA LEU A 117 -12.97 -9.95 -5.15
C LEU A 117 -14.40 -9.91 -4.58
N GLU A 118 -15.15 -8.84 -4.85
CA GLU A 118 -16.57 -8.76 -4.52
C GLU A 118 -17.38 -9.80 -5.33
N SER A 119 -17.09 -10.00 -6.62
CA SER A 119 -17.82 -10.96 -7.47
C SER A 119 -17.70 -12.42 -6.98
N VAL A 120 -16.61 -12.76 -6.30
CA VAL A 120 -16.37 -14.10 -5.72
C VAL A 120 -16.55 -14.16 -4.20
N ASN A 121 -17.10 -13.10 -3.60
CA ASN A 121 -17.35 -12.98 -2.15
C ASN A 121 -16.10 -13.24 -1.30
N ILE A 122 -14.96 -12.66 -1.65
CA ILE A 122 -13.72 -12.71 -0.88
C ILE A 122 -13.52 -11.37 -0.17
N PRO A 123 -13.75 -11.27 1.15
CA PRO A 123 -13.46 -10.06 1.91
C PRO A 123 -11.98 -9.73 1.83
N TYR A 124 -11.66 -8.46 1.65
CA TYR A 124 -10.28 -8.03 1.51
C TYR A 124 -10.09 -6.58 1.97
N TYR A 125 -8.86 -6.14 2.06
CA TYR A 125 -8.50 -4.73 2.10
C TYR A 125 -7.14 -4.48 1.43
N VAL A 126 -6.97 -3.30 0.85
CA VAL A 126 -5.67 -2.78 0.40
C VAL A 126 -4.84 -2.37 1.61
N SER A 127 -3.56 -2.73 1.59
CA SER A 127 -2.57 -2.36 2.61
C SER A 127 -1.29 -1.82 1.97
N GLY A 128 -0.16 -1.95 2.67
CA GLY A 128 1.18 -1.72 2.15
C GLY A 128 1.40 -0.30 1.64
N GLY A 129 2.07 -0.17 0.50
CA GLY A 129 2.49 1.14 0.01
C GLY A 129 1.35 2.08 -0.39
N VAL A 130 0.29 1.52 -0.96
CA VAL A 130 -0.89 2.29 -1.37
C VAL A 130 -1.61 2.85 -0.14
N ALA A 131 -1.89 2.00 0.86
CA ALA A 131 -2.54 2.45 2.09
C ALA A 131 -1.66 3.45 2.87
N SER A 132 -0.33 3.29 2.83
CA SER A 132 0.59 4.25 3.46
C SER A 132 0.49 5.64 2.81
N SER A 133 0.40 5.71 1.48
CA SER A 133 0.22 6.97 0.77
C SER A 133 -1.17 7.59 0.93
N ILE A 134 -2.20 6.77 1.13
CA ILE A 134 -3.57 7.24 1.40
C ILE A 134 -3.67 7.84 2.81
N HIS A 135 -3.06 7.19 3.80
CA HIS A 135 -3.17 7.57 5.21
C HIS A 135 -2.06 8.51 5.69
N GLY A 136 -0.92 8.57 4.99
CA GLY A 136 0.26 9.35 5.35
C GLY A 136 0.83 10.18 4.20
N GLU A 137 2.15 10.36 4.21
CA GLU A 137 2.88 11.05 3.16
C GLU A 137 2.90 10.19 1.87
N ALA A 138 2.53 10.79 0.74
CA ALA A 138 2.52 10.09 -0.53
C ALA A 138 3.95 9.66 -0.94
N ARG A 139 4.11 8.38 -1.28
CA ARG A 139 5.34 7.83 -1.85
C ARG A 139 5.07 6.88 -3.00
N SER A 140 6.09 6.60 -3.80
CA SER A 140 6.00 5.57 -4.83
C SER A 140 5.94 4.16 -4.23
N THR A 141 5.28 3.26 -4.97
CA THR A 141 5.19 1.83 -4.68
C THR A 141 5.17 1.09 -6.01
N ARG A 142 5.74 -0.12 -6.07
CA ARG A 142 5.86 -0.90 -7.31
C ARG A 142 4.61 -1.73 -7.59
N ASP A 143 3.94 -2.12 -6.52
CA ASP A 143 2.92 -3.14 -6.41
C ASP A 143 1.75 -2.64 -5.55
N LEU A 144 0.65 -3.39 -5.63
CA LEU A 144 -0.51 -3.24 -4.77
C LEU A 144 -0.55 -4.41 -3.79
N ASP A 145 -0.51 -4.12 -2.49
CA ASP A 145 -0.62 -5.14 -1.45
C ASP A 145 -2.09 -5.27 -1.02
N LEU A 146 -2.64 -6.48 -1.04
CA LEU A 146 -3.97 -6.77 -0.53
C LEU A 146 -3.91 -7.89 0.51
N VAL A 147 -4.69 -7.77 1.57
CA VAL A 147 -4.98 -8.88 2.47
C VAL A 147 -6.35 -9.41 2.14
N ILE A 148 -6.45 -10.70 1.86
CA ILE A 148 -7.69 -11.40 1.50
C ILE A 148 -8.05 -12.41 2.59
N LYS A 149 -9.36 -12.59 2.81
CA LYS A 149 -9.91 -13.69 3.62
C LYS A 149 -10.49 -14.75 2.69
N ALA A 150 -9.62 -15.61 2.20
CA ALA A 150 -9.99 -16.72 1.32
C ALA A 150 -9.85 -18.07 2.03
N HIS A 151 -10.86 -18.93 1.87
CA HIS A 151 -10.73 -20.33 2.25
C HIS A 151 -10.03 -21.12 1.14
N VAL A 152 -9.36 -22.23 1.47
CA VAL A 152 -8.66 -23.09 0.48
C VAL A 152 -9.60 -23.50 -0.67
N SER A 153 -10.86 -23.78 -0.36
CA SER A 153 -11.87 -24.14 -1.37
C SER A 153 -12.26 -23.01 -2.33
N GLN A 154 -11.89 -21.76 -2.05
CA GLN A 154 -12.14 -20.60 -2.91
C GLN A 154 -10.95 -20.26 -3.81
N ILE A 155 -9.77 -20.83 -3.56
CA ILE A 155 -8.54 -20.48 -4.29
C ILE A 155 -8.66 -20.81 -5.78
N ASP A 156 -9.24 -21.97 -6.13
CA ASP A 156 -9.46 -22.34 -7.54
C ASP A 156 -10.38 -21.36 -8.28
N LEU A 157 -11.46 -20.93 -7.63
CA LEU A 157 -12.38 -19.95 -8.20
C LEU A 157 -11.70 -18.58 -8.36
N LEU A 158 -10.95 -18.13 -7.35
CA LEU A 158 -10.19 -16.89 -7.38
C LEU A 158 -9.19 -16.88 -8.54
N VAL A 159 -8.35 -17.91 -8.65
CA VAL A 159 -7.33 -18.02 -9.71
C VAL A 159 -7.98 -18.08 -11.08
N THR A 160 -9.00 -18.91 -11.27
CA THR A 160 -9.73 -19.00 -12.54
C THR A 160 -10.31 -17.64 -12.96
N THR A 161 -10.87 -16.89 -12.00
CA THR A 161 -11.45 -15.56 -12.25
C THR A 161 -10.37 -14.55 -12.65
N LEU A 162 -9.23 -14.56 -11.96
CA LEU A 162 -8.09 -13.70 -12.26
C LEU A 162 -7.46 -14.03 -13.62
N GLU A 163 -7.26 -15.30 -13.94
CA GLU A 163 -6.72 -15.74 -15.23
C GLU A 163 -7.65 -15.39 -16.40
N ALA A 164 -8.96 -15.56 -16.22
CA ALA A 164 -9.95 -15.11 -17.20
C ALA A 164 -9.91 -13.59 -17.42
N ALA A 165 -9.52 -12.82 -16.41
CA ALA A 165 -9.28 -11.38 -16.50
C ALA A 165 -7.87 -11.00 -16.99
N GLY A 166 -7.06 -11.98 -17.44
CA GLY A 166 -5.74 -11.72 -18.02
C GLY A 166 -4.59 -11.61 -17.01
N TYR A 167 -4.81 -12.00 -15.76
CA TYR A 167 -3.75 -12.12 -14.76
C TYR A 167 -3.00 -13.44 -14.91
N TYR A 168 -1.68 -13.35 -14.87
CA TYR A 168 -0.82 -14.49 -14.65
C TYR A 168 -0.76 -14.79 -13.15
N CYS A 169 -1.09 -16.03 -12.80
CA CYS A 169 -0.96 -16.61 -11.46
C CYS A 169 0.07 -17.76 -11.53
N PRO A 170 1.22 -17.69 -10.84
CA PRO A 170 2.22 -18.76 -10.90
C PRO A 170 1.67 -20.08 -10.33
N GLY A 171 1.61 -21.13 -11.14
CA GLY A 171 0.99 -22.41 -10.75
C GLY A 171 1.59 -23.01 -9.47
N GLY A 172 2.92 -22.97 -9.32
CA GLY A 172 3.59 -23.43 -8.09
C GLY A 172 3.20 -22.63 -6.84
N ALA A 173 3.06 -21.30 -6.97
CA ALA A 173 2.62 -20.45 -5.86
C ALA A 173 1.14 -20.71 -5.50
N VAL A 174 0.29 -21.00 -6.48
CA VAL A 174 -1.10 -21.41 -6.25
C VAL A 174 -1.17 -22.72 -5.48
N GLU A 175 -0.35 -23.71 -5.84
CA GLU A 175 -0.25 -24.98 -5.12
C GLU A 175 0.25 -24.80 -3.68
N ASP A 176 1.31 -24.01 -3.49
CA ASP A 176 1.85 -23.71 -2.15
C ASP A 176 0.83 -22.98 -1.27
N LEU A 177 0.03 -22.08 -1.84
CA LEU A 177 -1.07 -21.41 -1.15
C LEU A 177 -2.16 -22.39 -0.71
N LYS A 178 -2.58 -23.31 -1.59
CA LYS A 178 -3.59 -24.34 -1.28
C LYS A 178 -3.14 -25.30 -0.19
N LEU A 179 -1.85 -25.61 -0.17
CA LEU A 179 -1.24 -26.49 0.83
C LEU A 179 -0.87 -25.76 2.13
N GLY A 180 -1.06 -24.44 2.18
CA GLY A 180 -0.71 -23.61 3.33
C GLY A 180 0.78 -23.51 3.60
N ARG A 181 1.64 -23.83 2.61
CA ARG A 181 3.09 -23.66 2.70
C ARG A 181 3.48 -22.19 2.59
N GLU A 182 2.76 -21.47 1.74
CA GLU A 182 2.85 -20.03 1.57
C GLU A 182 1.53 -19.37 1.91
N ARG A 183 1.58 -18.08 2.20
CA ARG A 183 0.40 -17.24 2.47
C ARG A 183 0.23 -16.09 1.50
N MET A 184 1.09 -15.99 0.51
CA MET A 184 1.08 -14.90 -0.45
C MET A 184 1.05 -15.47 -1.87
N LEU A 185 0.18 -14.90 -2.70
CA LEU A 185 0.14 -15.14 -4.13
C LEU A 185 0.40 -13.82 -4.85
N ASN A 186 1.50 -13.78 -5.58
CA ASN A 186 1.78 -12.68 -6.50
C ASN A 186 1.01 -12.89 -7.80
N ILE A 187 0.31 -11.85 -8.27
CA ILE A 187 -0.41 -11.86 -9.53
C ILE A 187 0.07 -10.71 -10.42
N THR A 188 0.17 -10.97 -11.72
CA THR A 188 0.60 -9.94 -12.69
C THR A 188 -0.34 -9.87 -13.88
N HIS A 189 -0.94 -8.70 -14.14
CA HIS A 189 -1.76 -8.52 -15.33
C HIS A 189 -0.89 -8.53 -16.60
N THR A 190 -1.22 -9.40 -17.56
CA THR A 190 -0.33 -9.72 -18.68
C THR A 190 -0.13 -8.58 -19.65
N GLU A 191 -1.11 -7.71 -19.87
CA GLU A 191 -0.97 -6.58 -20.80
C GLU A 191 -0.43 -5.32 -20.14
N THR A 192 -0.91 -5.03 -18.94
CA THR A 192 -0.63 -3.77 -18.26
C THR A 192 0.58 -3.85 -17.33
N ILE A 193 1.06 -5.07 -17.05
CA ILE A 193 2.21 -5.35 -16.16
C ILE A 193 1.93 -4.81 -14.74
N ALA A 194 0.65 -4.62 -14.38
CA ALA A 194 0.24 -4.36 -13.01
C ALA A 194 0.58 -5.58 -12.16
N ASN A 195 1.09 -5.35 -10.95
CA ASN A 195 1.43 -6.40 -10.02
C ASN A 195 0.73 -6.17 -8.69
N ALA A 196 0.21 -7.25 -8.11
CA ALA A 196 -0.39 -7.24 -6.79
C ALA A 196 0.05 -8.47 -5.98
N ASP A 197 0.21 -8.26 -4.67
CA ASP A 197 0.42 -9.34 -3.70
C ASP A 197 -0.88 -9.60 -2.95
N LEU A 198 -1.37 -10.83 -3.04
CA LEU A 198 -2.55 -11.29 -2.31
C LEU A 198 -2.10 -12.09 -1.08
N TYR A 199 -2.16 -11.49 0.10
CA TYR A 199 -1.86 -12.14 1.37
C TYR A 199 -3.12 -12.77 1.96
N VAL A 200 -3.14 -14.08 2.13
CA VAL A 200 -4.21 -14.77 2.88
C VAL A 200 -4.04 -14.50 4.37
N THR A 201 -5.04 -13.86 4.94
CA THR A 201 -5.06 -13.48 6.36
C THR A 201 -5.15 -14.70 7.27
N ASP A 202 -4.67 -14.55 8.50
CA ASP A 202 -4.84 -15.56 9.53
C ASP A 202 -6.15 -15.39 10.32
N ASN A 203 -6.39 -16.31 11.25
CA ASN A 203 -7.58 -16.30 12.10
C ASN A 203 -7.33 -15.64 13.46
N SER A 204 -6.29 -14.81 13.58
CA SER A 204 -6.02 -14.10 14.83
C SER A 204 -7.13 -13.09 15.15
N PRO A 205 -7.34 -12.77 16.44
CA PRO A 205 -8.24 -11.69 16.82
C PRO A 205 -7.90 -10.36 16.13
N PHE A 206 -6.61 -10.09 15.88
CA PHE A 206 -6.17 -8.87 15.22
C PHE A 206 -6.59 -8.86 13.76
N ALA A 207 -6.32 -9.93 13.00
CA ALA A 207 -6.76 -10.07 11.61
C ALA A 207 -8.29 -9.92 11.45
N ALA A 208 -9.06 -10.49 12.38
CA ALA A 208 -10.51 -10.31 12.41
C ALA A 208 -10.92 -8.84 12.66
N SER A 209 -10.24 -8.15 13.58
CA SER A 209 -10.46 -6.72 13.85
C SER A 209 -10.13 -5.86 12.63
N GLN A 210 -8.97 -6.07 12.00
CA GLN A 210 -8.56 -5.36 10.79
C GLN A 210 -9.58 -5.50 9.65
N MET A 211 -10.06 -6.74 9.43
CA MET A 211 -11.08 -6.99 8.42
C MET A 211 -12.40 -6.31 8.75
N ALA A 212 -12.82 -6.29 10.02
CA ALA A 212 -14.05 -5.62 10.43
C ALA A 212 -13.96 -4.08 10.37
N ARG A 213 -12.77 -3.52 10.57
CA ARG A 213 -12.50 -2.07 10.59
C ARG A 213 -12.04 -1.49 9.25
N ARG A 214 -11.93 -2.31 8.19
CA ARG A 214 -11.60 -1.82 6.85
C ARG A 214 -12.57 -0.72 6.43
N GLN A 215 -12.05 0.28 5.73
CA GLN A 215 -12.79 1.46 5.31
C GLN A 215 -12.99 1.40 3.80
N LEU A 216 -14.20 1.72 3.32
CA LEU A 216 -14.43 1.86 1.89
C LEU A 216 -13.87 3.22 1.47
N LEU A 217 -12.83 3.22 0.65
CA LEU A 217 -12.38 4.44 0.00
C LEU A 217 -13.29 4.69 -1.19
N ASP A 218 -14.25 5.60 -1.04
CA ASP A 218 -15.17 6.02 -2.08
C ASP A 218 -14.99 7.52 -2.34
N VAL A 219 -14.18 7.83 -3.35
CA VAL A 219 -13.81 9.19 -3.72
C VAL A 219 -14.29 9.45 -5.14
N GLU A 220 -15.07 10.53 -5.32
CA GLU A 220 -15.62 10.91 -6.61
C GLU A 220 -14.55 11.00 -7.72
N GLY A 221 -14.76 10.27 -8.81
CA GLY A 221 -13.85 10.22 -9.96
C GLY A 221 -12.75 9.16 -9.85
N MET A 222 -12.78 8.34 -8.79
CA MET A 222 -11.90 7.19 -8.59
C MET A 222 -12.72 5.93 -8.36
N PRO A 223 -12.21 4.75 -8.71
CA PRO A 223 -12.90 3.51 -8.36
C PRO A 223 -12.86 3.31 -6.84
N ALA A 224 -13.95 2.78 -6.29
CA ALA A 224 -14.04 2.44 -4.88
C ALA A 224 -13.31 1.12 -4.57
N PHE A 225 -12.73 1.03 -3.37
CA PHE A 225 -12.14 -0.21 -2.86
C PHE A 225 -11.98 -0.18 -1.34
N TRP A 226 -11.93 -1.36 -0.71
CA TRP A 226 -11.64 -1.47 0.72
C TRP A 226 -10.16 -1.21 1.02
N VAL A 227 -9.88 -0.40 2.03
CA VAL A 227 -8.52 -0.10 2.54
C VAL A 227 -8.46 -0.35 4.05
N ILE A 228 -7.30 -0.79 4.53
CA ILE A 228 -7.02 -0.91 5.97
C ILE A 228 -7.22 0.43 6.69
N SER A 229 -7.65 0.42 7.96
CA SER A 229 -7.72 1.65 8.77
C SER A 229 -6.31 2.23 9.03
N PRO A 230 -6.17 3.54 9.29
CA PRO A 230 -4.87 4.10 9.61
C PRO A 230 -4.27 3.50 10.89
N GLU A 231 -5.08 3.18 11.90
CA GLU A 231 -4.61 2.57 13.15
C GLU A 231 -4.06 1.15 12.92
N ASP A 232 -4.82 0.34 12.18
CA ASP A 232 -4.43 -1.03 11.88
C ASP A 232 -3.18 -1.10 11.01
N LEU A 233 -2.99 -0.11 10.11
CA LEU A 233 -1.78 0.00 9.30
C LEU A 233 -0.56 0.37 10.15
N VAL A 234 -0.71 1.29 11.09
CA VAL A 234 0.36 1.63 12.06
C VAL A 234 0.77 0.36 12.83
N LEU A 235 -0.19 -0.35 13.42
CA LEU A 235 0.08 -1.57 14.18
C LEU A 235 0.70 -2.68 13.32
N GLN A 236 0.22 -2.88 12.09
CA GLN A 236 0.76 -3.86 11.16
C GLN A 236 2.23 -3.56 10.80
N LYS A 237 2.54 -2.29 10.51
CA LYS A 237 3.91 -1.87 10.19
C LYS A 237 4.85 -1.96 11.37
N LEU A 238 4.40 -1.58 12.56
CA LEU A 238 5.17 -1.75 13.79
C LEU A 238 5.45 -3.24 14.05
N HIS A 239 4.47 -4.11 13.80
CA HIS A 239 4.63 -5.56 13.93
C HIS A 239 5.69 -6.11 12.96
N TRP A 240 5.64 -5.75 11.68
CA TRP A 240 6.62 -6.18 10.67
C TRP A 240 7.99 -5.53 10.82
N GLY A 241 8.05 -4.32 11.36
CA GLY A 241 9.30 -3.61 11.66
C GLY A 241 10.12 -4.29 12.76
N ARG A 242 9.52 -5.18 13.55
CA ARG A 242 10.23 -5.96 14.57
C ARG A 242 11.34 -6.78 13.94
N GLY A 243 12.58 -6.41 14.25
CA GLY A 243 13.78 -7.13 13.85
C GLY A 243 14.39 -6.72 12.51
N SER A 244 13.69 -5.92 11.67
CA SER A 244 14.23 -5.47 10.38
C SER A 244 14.85 -4.06 10.41
N GLN A 245 14.60 -3.27 11.46
CA GLN A 245 14.97 -1.83 11.56
C GLN A 245 14.69 -1.09 10.24
N SER A 246 13.59 -1.43 9.57
CA SER A 246 13.28 -0.88 8.25
C SER A 246 12.89 0.59 8.38
N GLU A 247 13.83 1.47 8.03
CA GLU A 247 13.62 2.92 7.93
C GLU A 247 12.37 3.27 7.11
N LYS A 248 12.07 2.49 6.06
CA LYS A 248 10.88 2.66 5.24
C LYS A 248 9.59 2.41 6.02
N GLN A 249 9.51 1.32 6.79
CA GLN A 249 8.31 1.03 7.59
C GLN A 249 8.12 2.06 8.69
N TRP A 250 9.21 2.48 9.33
CA TRP A 250 9.18 3.51 10.36
C TRP A 250 8.72 4.86 9.82
N ARG A 251 9.26 5.29 8.67
CA ARG A 251 8.83 6.51 7.97
C ARG A 251 7.34 6.48 7.61
N ASP A 252 6.83 5.34 7.14
CA ASP A 252 5.41 5.18 6.85
C ASP A 252 4.57 5.34 8.14
N VAL A 253 4.98 4.72 9.26
CA VAL A 253 4.31 4.86 10.56
C VAL A 253 4.27 6.33 11.01
N LEU A 254 5.42 7.02 11.00
CA LEU A 254 5.50 8.42 11.40
C LEU A 254 4.64 9.31 10.49
N GLY A 255 4.66 9.07 9.18
CA GLY A 255 3.87 9.82 8.21
C GLY A 255 2.36 9.66 8.43
N ILE A 256 1.90 8.44 8.73
CA ILE A 256 0.49 8.19 9.06
C ILE A 256 0.12 8.92 10.36
N ILE A 257 0.92 8.80 11.42
CA ILE A 257 0.61 9.43 12.72
C ILE A 257 0.58 10.95 12.59
N LYS A 258 1.58 11.55 11.94
CA LYS A 258 1.62 13.01 11.71
C LYS A 258 0.41 13.49 10.92
N LEU A 259 0.02 12.78 9.86
CA LEU A 259 -1.10 13.21 9.03
C LEU A 259 -2.47 13.00 9.71
N GLN A 260 -2.63 11.87 10.41
CA GLN A 260 -3.90 11.46 11.02
C GLN A 260 -4.05 11.87 12.49
N ALA A 261 -3.11 12.63 13.06
CA ALA A 261 -3.03 12.90 14.50
C ALA A 261 -4.37 13.27 15.18
N GLU A 262 -5.23 14.03 14.51
CA GLU A 262 -6.54 14.46 15.06
C GLU A 262 -7.66 13.44 14.87
N ASN A 263 -7.46 12.43 14.03
CA ASN A 263 -8.47 11.44 13.63
C ASN A 263 -8.17 10.02 14.14
N LEU A 264 -6.97 9.78 14.69
CA LEU A 264 -6.58 8.46 15.20
C LEU A 264 -7.36 8.07 16.46
N ASP A 265 -7.78 6.81 16.50
CA ASP A 265 -8.28 6.15 17.70
C ASP A 265 -7.11 5.68 18.58
N TYR A 266 -6.66 6.55 19.49
CA TYR A 266 -5.53 6.29 20.38
C TYR A 266 -5.79 5.18 21.40
N ASP A 267 -7.04 4.99 21.82
CA ASP A 267 -7.43 3.92 22.75
C ASP A 267 -7.28 2.56 22.05
N TYR A 268 -7.77 2.45 20.82
CA TYR A 268 -7.58 1.26 19.99
C TYR A 268 -6.11 0.94 19.73
N LEU A 269 -5.31 1.95 19.37
CA LEU A 269 -3.88 1.79 19.15
C LEU A 269 -3.18 1.26 20.40
N THR A 270 -3.49 1.82 21.57
CA THR A 270 -2.88 1.42 22.84
C THR A 270 -3.28 -0.01 23.22
N GLU A 271 -4.58 -0.32 23.16
CA GLU A 271 -5.11 -1.65 23.49
C GLU A 271 -4.47 -2.74 22.62
N TRP A 272 -4.44 -2.53 21.30
CA TRP A 272 -3.85 -3.52 20.41
C TRP A 272 -2.32 -3.57 20.51
N ALA A 273 -1.67 -2.45 20.76
CA ALA A 273 -0.24 -2.45 21.01
C ALA A 273 0.11 -3.31 22.24
N GLU A 274 -0.67 -3.26 23.32
CA GLU A 274 -0.47 -4.16 24.47
C GLU A 274 -0.62 -5.63 24.07
N ARG A 275 -1.73 -5.99 23.40
CA ARG A 275 -2.00 -7.37 22.96
C ARG A 275 -0.95 -7.90 22.01
N LEU A 276 -0.45 -7.06 21.12
CA LEU A 276 0.59 -7.39 20.15
C LEU A 276 2.01 -7.25 20.72
N LYS A 277 2.19 -6.72 21.94
CA LYS A 277 3.44 -6.37 22.63
C LYS A 277 4.23 -5.19 22.02
N LEU A 278 3.57 -4.31 21.27
CA LEU A 278 4.14 -3.21 20.49
C LEU A 278 4.22 -1.89 21.26
N VAL A 279 3.91 -1.87 22.56
CA VAL A 279 3.80 -0.65 23.38
C VAL A 279 5.03 0.26 23.24
N ASP A 280 6.23 -0.26 23.41
CA ASP A 280 7.46 0.54 23.33
C ASP A 280 7.64 1.19 21.95
N ALA A 281 7.36 0.43 20.89
CA ALA A 281 7.47 0.92 19.53
C ALA A 281 6.39 1.96 19.22
N LEU A 282 5.17 1.78 19.73
CA LEU A 282 4.09 2.75 19.58
C LEU A 282 4.40 4.06 20.32
N ILE A 283 4.89 4.00 21.56
CA ILE A 283 5.29 5.17 22.35
C ILE A 283 6.40 5.94 21.64
N MET A 284 7.41 5.23 21.12
CA MET A 284 8.49 5.83 20.35
C MET A 284 7.94 6.52 19.09
N ALA A 285 7.05 5.87 18.35
CA ALA A 285 6.42 6.46 17.17
C ALA A 285 5.59 7.70 17.50
N PHE A 286 4.84 7.70 18.61
CA PHE A 286 4.09 8.88 19.05
C PHE A 286 4.98 10.05 19.47
N THR A 287 6.09 9.75 20.15
CA THR A 287 7.09 10.74 20.54
C THR A 287 7.74 11.37 19.30
N GLU A 288 8.23 10.53 18.38
CA GLU A 288 8.92 10.97 17.17
C GLU A 288 7.98 11.67 16.17
N ALA A 289 6.70 11.32 16.15
CA ALA A 289 5.68 12.02 15.37
C ALA A 289 5.23 13.35 16.01
N GLY A 290 5.62 13.62 17.26
CA GLY A 290 5.25 14.83 18.00
C GLY A 290 3.79 14.86 18.49
N VAL A 291 3.14 13.70 18.63
CA VAL A 291 1.76 13.61 19.14
C VAL A 291 1.70 13.32 20.64
N LEU A 292 2.74 12.69 21.21
CA LEU A 292 2.95 12.58 22.66
C LEU A 292 3.79 13.74 23.19
#